data_AF-M5U7N2-F1
#
_entry.id   AF-M5U7N2-F1
#
_cell.length_a   1.000
_cell.length_b   1.000
_cell.length_c   1.000
_cell.angle_alpha   90.00
_cell.angle_beta   90.00
_cell.angle_gamma   90.00
#
_symmetry.space_group_name_H-M   'P 1'
#
loop_
_entity.id
_entity.type
_entity.pdbx_description
1 polymer ?
#
loop_
_entity_poly.entity_id
_entity_poly.type
_entity_poly.pdbx_seq_one_letter_code
_entity_poly.pdbx_strand_id
1 'polypeptide(L)'
;MVDRLPMPLCSPTNDARPASAVFCRQGRFCLQSRQVAVTHPAAFTLVELLVVIAIIGVLVALLLPAVQAAREAMRRASCQNNLHQVGLALHNYHSAFNNFPPGAIEVRPEVSGGKQFAWSAFVLPYMEQSALAEQIDFNLPFDDPANAEAAGEVVPAYVCPSTPRSEPRIDEMGVTDYGGIFGERIVSTNNPPRGMMIHDRALGFRDMLDGSSHTIVVAEDAEFPDGQWINGRNLFDQAFPINKAPAFENDMRSFHPGGVMVLLGDGATRFVVEQIDLEVLAAYCTRNGHEQVTEF
;
A
#
# COMPACT_ATOMS: atom_id res chain seq x y z
N MET A 1 -21.77 47.32 -31.26
CA MET A 1 -23.22 47.05 -31.20
C MET A 1 -23.41 45.77 -30.39
N VAL A 2 -24.08 45.89 -29.24
CA VAL A 2 -24.80 44.84 -28.48
C VAL A 2 -23.95 43.66 -27.99
N ASP A 3 -23.39 43.70 -26.78
CA ASP A 3 -24.00 43.52 -25.44
C ASP A 3 -24.00 42.07 -24.96
N ARG A 4 -23.28 41.87 -23.84
CA ARG A 4 -23.33 40.69 -22.98
C ARG A 4 -24.72 40.63 -22.31
N LEU A 5 -25.43 39.51 -22.47
CA LEU A 5 -26.58 39.16 -21.66
C LEU A 5 -26.28 37.90 -20.82
N PRO A 6 -26.62 37.89 -19.52
CA PRO A 6 -26.36 36.78 -18.62
C PRO A 6 -27.46 35.70 -18.68
N MET A 7 -27.07 34.47 -18.33
CA MET A 7 -27.95 33.31 -18.15
C MET A 7 -28.99 33.54 -17.02
N PRO A 8 -30.27 33.17 -17.22
CA PRO A 8 -31.24 33.12 -16.14
C PRO A 8 -31.18 31.77 -15.40
N LEU A 9 -31.27 31.89 -14.07
CA LEU A 9 -31.26 30.84 -13.06
C LEU A 9 -32.49 29.94 -13.13
N CYS A 10 -32.28 28.66 -12.86
CA CYS A 10 -33.30 27.64 -12.61
C CYS A 10 -34.32 28.08 -11.53
N SER A 11 -35.60 27.95 -11.86
CA SER A 11 -36.74 28.05 -10.96
C SER A 11 -37.08 26.69 -10.33
N PRO A 12 -37.39 26.61 -9.03
CA PRO A 12 -38.04 25.45 -8.45
C PRO A 12 -39.57 25.57 -8.60
N THR A 13 -40.17 24.55 -9.23
CA THR A 13 -41.62 24.40 -9.39
C THR A 13 -42.28 24.07 -8.04
N ASN A 14 -43.10 25.00 -7.56
CA ASN A 14 -43.93 24.86 -6.37
C ASN A 14 -45.31 24.33 -6.80
N ASP A 15 -45.54 23.04 -6.63
CA ASP A 15 -46.79 22.35 -6.95
C ASP A 15 -47.82 22.62 -5.84
N ALA A 16 -48.70 23.59 -6.04
CA ALA A 16 -49.83 23.88 -5.17
C ALA A 16 -51.13 23.88 -5.98
N ARG A 17 -51.91 22.80 -5.87
CA ARG A 17 -53.28 22.72 -6.37
C ARG A 17 -54.26 23.39 -5.40
N PRO A 18 -55.37 23.97 -5.90
CA PRO A 18 -56.21 24.89 -5.14
C PRO A 18 -57.23 24.18 -4.25
N ALA A 19 -57.32 24.62 -2.99
CA ALA A 19 -58.45 24.31 -2.12
C ALA A 19 -59.64 25.23 -2.45
N SER A 20 -60.77 24.59 -2.69
CA SER A 20 -62.09 25.15 -2.96
C SER A 20 -62.51 26.25 -1.98
N ALA A 21 -62.78 27.45 -2.50
CA ALA A 21 -63.40 28.55 -1.78
C ALA A 21 -64.92 28.33 -1.70
N VAL A 22 -65.41 28.01 -0.50
CA VAL A 22 -66.85 28.07 -0.18
C VAL A 22 -67.18 29.49 0.27
N PHE A 23 -67.97 30.17 -0.55
CA PHE A 23 -68.58 31.46 -0.24
C PHE A 23 -69.64 31.26 0.85
N CYS A 24 -69.46 31.87 2.03
CA CYS A 24 -70.52 32.06 3.01
C CYS A 24 -70.77 33.55 3.18
N ARG A 25 -71.87 34.03 2.58
CA ARG A 25 -72.42 35.37 2.77
C ARG A 25 -73.17 35.40 4.10
N GLN A 26 -72.96 36.48 4.85
CA GLN A 26 -73.64 36.95 6.07
C GLN A 26 -72.84 36.75 7.36
N GLY A 27 -72.45 37.88 7.93
CA GLY A 27 -71.56 38.02 9.07
C GLY A 27 -72.01 37.27 10.31
N ARG A 28 -71.16 36.34 10.74
CA ARG A 28 -70.72 36.09 12.12
C ARG A 28 -69.61 35.04 12.01
N PHE A 29 -68.36 35.48 12.14
CA PHE A 29 -67.22 34.57 12.23
C PHE A 29 -67.30 33.86 13.59
N CYS A 30 -67.90 32.67 13.62
CA CYS A 30 -67.71 31.74 14.73
C CYS A 30 -66.31 31.12 14.57
N LEU A 31 -65.33 31.66 15.30
CA LEU A 31 -64.02 31.03 15.50
C LEU A 31 -64.23 29.74 16.30
N GLN A 32 -64.42 28.62 15.58
CA GLN A 32 -64.45 27.30 16.21
C GLN A 32 -63.00 26.84 16.35
N SER A 33 -62.44 27.01 17.55
CA SER A 33 -61.12 26.52 17.92
C SER A 33 -61.10 25.00 17.84
N ARG A 34 -60.56 24.45 16.76
CA ARG A 34 -60.14 23.04 16.74
C ARG A 34 -58.97 22.89 17.70
N GLN A 35 -59.25 22.41 18.92
CA GLN A 35 -58.22 21.95 19.84
C GLN A 35 -57.56 20.71 19.22
N VAL A 36 -56.32 20.86 18.74
CA VAL A 36 -55.47 19.71 18.40
C VAL A 36 -55.06 19.09 19.73
N ALA A 37 -55.55 17.87 20.00
CA ALA A 37 -55.11 17.11 21.17
C ALA A 37 -53.61 16.79 20.99
N VAL A 38 -52.76 17.47 21.74
CA VAL A 38 -51.34 17.12 21.84
C VAL A 38 -51.27 15.86 22.71
N THR A 39 -51.08 14.70 22.09
CA THR A 39 -50.72 13.49 22.83
C THR A 39 -49.33 13.71 23.42
N HIS A 40 -49.23 13.82 24.74
CA HIS A 40 -47.93 13.87 25.40
C HIS A 40 -47.17 12.58 25.07
N PRO A 41 -45.94 12.65 24.52
CA PRO A 41 -45.12 11.46 24.37
C PRO A 41 -44.92 10.84 25.76
N ALA A 42 -45.03 9.52 25.86
CA ALA A 42 -44.80 8.80 27.10
C ALA A 42 -43.42 9.18 27.65
N ALA A 43 -43.37 9.64 28.89
CA ALA A 43 -42.13 10.02 29.54
C ALA A 43 -41.28 8.75 29.78
N PHE A 44 -40.09 8.71 29.17
CA PHE A 44 -39.11 7.64 29.34
C PHE A 44 -38.54 7.69 30.76
N THR A 45 -38.42 6.55 31.45
CA THR A 45 -37.84 6.52 32.79
C THR A 45 -36.31 6.58 32.72
N LEU A 46 -35.68 7.18 33.73
CA LEU A 46 -34.21 7.21 33.85
C LEU A 46 -33.59 5.81 33.75
N VAL A 47 -34.26 4.81 34.33
CA VAL A 47 -33.79 3.43 34.37
C VAL A 47 -33.78 2.82 32.97
N GLU A 48 -34.83 3.01 32.16
CA GLU A 48 -34.88 2.51 30.79
C GLU A 48 -33.76 3.10 29.92
N LEU A 49 -33.48 4.40 30.08
CA LEU A 49 -32.38 5.05 29.35
C LEU A 49 -31.03 4.48 29.77
N LEU A 50 -30.80 4.30 31.09
CA LEU A 50 -29.57 3.73 31.62
C LEU A 50 -29.30 2.30 31.13
N VAL A 51 -30.35 1.46 31.05
CA VAL A 51 -30.22 0.09 30.54
C VAL A 51 -29.85 0.10 29.05
N VAL A 52 -30.49 0.96 28.25
CA VAL A 52 -30.21 1.04 26.81
C VAL A 52 -28.77 1.49 26.55
N ILE A 53 -28.30 2.54 27.23
CA ILE A 53 -26.90 2.98 27.06
C ILE A 53 -25.90 1.94 27.57
N ALA A 54 -26.24 1.17 28.62
CA ALA A 54 -25.40 0.09 29.11
C ALA A 54 -25.28 -1.04 28.08
N ILE A 55 -26.39 -1.43 27.45
CA ILE A 55 -26.39 -2.45 26.37
C ILE A 55 -25.60 -1.95 25.16
N ILE A 56 -25.85 -0.71 24.70
CA ILE A 56 -25.09 -0.13 23.58
C ILE A 56 -23.60 -0.06 23.91
N GLY A 57 -23.26 0.36 25.13
CA GLY A 57 -21.87 0.41 25.60
C GLY A 57 -21.19 -0.95 25.55
N VAL A 58 -21.85 -2.01 26.02
CA VAL A 58 -21.33 -3.38 25.94
C VAL A 58 -21.19 -3.85 24.49
N LEU A 59 -22.18 -3.60 23.64
CA LEU A 59 -22.11 -3.97 22.22
C LEU A 59 -20.96 -3.26 21.50
N VAL A 60 -20.79 -1.95 21.70
CA VAL A 60 -19.70 -1.18 21.09
C VAL A 60 -18.35 -1.65 21.60
N ALA A 61 -18.22 -1.93 22.90
CA ALA A 61 -16.97 -2.44 23.49
C ALA A 61 -16.55 -3.78 22.89
N LEU A 62 -17.50 -4.66 22.53
CA LEU A 62 -17.23 -5.94 21.89
C LEU A 62 -16.99 -5.82 20.37
N LEU A 63 -17.63 -4.87 19.70
CA LEU A 63 -17.54 -4.70 18.24
C LEU A 63 -16.30 -3.92 17.81
N LEU A 64 -15.85 -2.93 18.58
CA LEU A 64 -14.73 -2.07 18.17
C LEU A 64 -13.42 -2.84 17.92
N PRO A 65 -12.96 -3.75 18.80
CA PRO A 65 -11.76 -4.54 18.55
C PRO A 65 -11.89 -5.43 17.30
N ALA A 66 -13.09 -6.00 17.10
CA ALA A 66 -13.36 -6.87 15.97
C ALA A 66 -13.31 -6.11 14.62
N VAL A 67 -13.88 -4.91 14.56
CA VAL A 67 -13.84 -4.08 13.34
C VAL A 67 -12.40 -3.67 12.99
N GLN A 68 -11.56 -3.34 13.98
CA GLN A 68 -10.17 -2.99 13.71
C GLN A 68 -9.35 -4.19 13.23
N ALA A 69 -9.52 -5.36 13.88
CA ALA A 69 -8.87 -6.59 13.45
C ALA A 69 -9.26 -6.99 12.01
N ALA A 70 -10.54 -6.83 11.66
CA ALA A 70 -11.03 -7.10 10.30
C ALA A 70 -10.42 -6.14 9.26
N ARG A 71 -10.34 -4.83 9.57
CA ARG A 71 -9.70 -3.83 8.69
C ARG A 71 -8.24 -4.15 8.46
N GLU A 72 -7.53 -4.56 9.51
CA GLU A 72 -6.11 -4.89 9.38
C GLU A 72 -5.88 -6.17 8.58
N ALA A 73 -6.74 -7.19 8.75
CA ALA A 73 -6.71 -8.38 7.92
C ALA A 73 -6.92 -8.05 6.44
N MET A 74 -7.82 -7.11 6.11
CA MET A 74 -8.01 -6.64 4.75
C MET A 74 -6.78 -5.90 4.21
N ARG A 75 -6.17 -5.02 5.00
CA ARG A 75 -4.94 -4.32 4.58
C ARG A 75 -3.79 -5.29 4.30
N ARG A 76 -3.61 -6.30 5.16
CA ARG A 76 -2.65 -7.39 4.92
C ARG A 76 -2.95 -8.17 3.65
N ALA A 77 -4.22 -8.51 3.40
CA ALA A 77 -4.62 -9.18 2.16
C ALA A 77 -4.32 -8.32 0.91
N SER A 78 -4.46 -6.99 1.01
CA SER A 78 -4.03 -6.09 -0.07
C SER A 78 -2.51 -6.11 -0.28
N CYS A 79 -1.70 -6.03 0.78
CA CYS A 79 -0.23 -6.08 0.63
C CYS A 79 0.22 -7.46 0.11
N GLN A 80 -0.47 -8.55 0.49
CA GLN A 80 -0.28 -9.87 -0.10
C GLN A 80 -0.57 -9.90 -1.60
N ASN A 81 -1.69 -9.31 -2.03
CA ASN A 81 -2.07 -9.26 -3.45
C ASN A 81 -1.12 -8.37 -4.27
N ASN A 82 -0.62 -7.29 -3.68
CA ASN A 82 0.41 -6.44 -4.28
C ASN A 82 1.70 -7.24 -4.57
N LEU A 83 2.24 -7.92 -3.55
CA LEU A 83 3.42 -8.78 -3.74
C LEU A 83 3.16 -9.93 -4.71
N HIS A 84 1.94 -10.46 -4.77
CA HIS A 84 1.59 -11.48 -5.74
C HIS A 84 1.64 -10.94 -7.19
N GLN A 85 1.14 -9.72 -7.43
CA GLN A 85 1.28 -9.04 -8.72
C GLN A 85 2.75 -8.81 -9.08
N VAL A 86 3.57 -8.38 -8.12
CA VAL A 86 5.03 -8.25 -8.29
C VAL A 86 5.66 -9.60 -8.64
N GLY A 87 5.28 -10.68 -7.95
CA GLY A 87 5.77 -12.03 -8.22
C GLY A 87 5.44 -12.52 -9.63
N LEU A 88 4.19 -12.33 -10.07
CA LEU A 88 3.78 -12.64 -11.44
C LEU A 88 4.58 -11.83 -12.46
N ALA A 89 4.79 -10.54 -12.21
CA ALA A 89 5.59 -9.68 -13.08
C ALA A 89 7.05 -10.11 -13.17
N LEU A 90 7.66 -10.50 -12.04
CA LEU A 90 9.02 -11.04 -12.00
C LEU A 90 9.14 -12.35 -12.78
N HIS A 91 8.15 -13.24 -12.67
CA HIS A 91 8.12 -14.50 -13.43
C HIS A 91 7.90 -14.27 -14.94
N ASN A 92 7.08 -13.30 -15.31
CA ASN A 92 6.90 -12.90 -16.71
C ASN A 92 8.17 -12.27 -17.29
N TYR A 93 8.85 -11.41 -16.51
CA TYR A 93 10.17 -10.87 -16.86
C TYR A 93 11.18 -12.00 -17.04
N HIS A 94 11.26 -12.94 -16.09
CA HIS A 94 12.14 -14.10 -16.20
C HIS A 94 11.82 -14.95 -17.44
N SER A 95 10.55 -15.12 -17.78
CA SER A 95 10.14 -15.86 -18.98
C SER A 95 10.59 -15.17 -20.27
N ALA A 96 10.66 -13.84 -20.29
CA ALA A 96 11.13 -13.07 -21.45
C ALA A 96 12.67 -13.00 -21.55
N PHE A 97 13.37 -12.88 -20.43
CA PHE A 97 14.82 -12.59 -20.39
C PHE A 97 15.69 -13.74 -19.85
N ASN A 98 15.09 -14.86 -19.45
CA ASN A 98 15.73 -16.01 -18.77
C ASN A 98 16.46 -15.70 -17.47
N ASN A 99 16.26 -14.51 -16.90
CA ASN A 99 16.80 -14.07 -15.63
C ASN A 99 15.82 -13.08 -15.00
N PHE A 100 15.84 -12.95 -13.67
CA PHE A 100 15.21 -11.86 -12.96
C PHE A 100 15.90 -10.52 -13.29
N PRO A 101 15.21 -9.39 -13.11
CA PRO A 101 15.87 -8.08 -13.29
C PRO A 101 17.05 -7.96 -12.30
N PRO A 102 18.12 -7.23 -12.66
CA PRO A 102 19.11 -6.82 -11.67
C PRO A 102 18.41 -5.98 -10.59
N GLY A 103 18.90 -6.08 -9.35
CA GLY A 103 18.36 -5.29 -8.23
C GLY A 103 18.43 -3.80 -8.53
N ALA A 104 19.59 -3.37 -9.03
CA ALA A 104 19.80 -2.04 -9.56
C ALA A 104 20.88 -2.05 -10.64
N ILE A 105 20.88 -1.05 -11.53
CA ILE A 105 21.92 -0.88 -12.56
C ILE A 105 22.69 0.42 -12.35
N GLU A 106 23.99 0.38 -12.62
CA GLU A 106 24.90 1.52 -12.61
C GLU A 106 24.71 2.38 -11.35
N VAL A 107 24.81 1.75 -10.17
CA VAL A 107 24.54 2.40 -8.89
C VAL A 107 25.61 3.44 -8.58
N ARG A 108 25.22 4.59 -8.02
CA ARG A 108 26.16 5.64 -7.56
C ARG A 108 26.49 5.45 -6.09
N PRO A 109 27.76 5.65 -5.66
CA PRO A 109 28.85 6.28 -6.41
C PRO A 109 29.77 5.31 -7.17
N GLU A 110 29.44 4.01 -7.20
CA GLU A 110 30.26 2.96 -7.83
C GLU A 110 30.49 3.25 -9.31
N VAL A 111 29.44 3.66 -10.01
CA VAL A 111 29.48 4.17 -11.38
C VAL A 111 29.24 5.67 -11.38
N SER A 112 30.25 6.44 -11.79
CA SER A 112 30.14 7.91 -11.87
C SER A 112 29.09 8.32 -12.90
N GLY A 113 28.05 9.03 -12.45
CA GLY A 113 26.92 9.40 -13.31
C GLY A 113 26.06 8.22 -13.76
N GLY A 114 26.15 7.09 -13.06
CA GLY A 114 25.40 5.88 -13.41
C GLY A 114 23.89 6.07 -13.32
N LYS A 115 23.16 5.28 -14.09
CA LYS A 115 21.71 5.43 -14.25
C LYS A 115 20.92 5.23 -12.96
N GLN A 116 21.31 4.29 -12.10
CA GLN A 116 20.71 3.98 -10.79
C GLN A 116 19.20 3.65 -10.87
N PHE A 117 18.79 2.83 -11.84
CA PHE A 117 17.42 2.31 -11.90
C PHE A 117 17.24 1.08 -11.02
N ALA A 118 16.10 1.00 -10.32
CA ALA A 118 15.67 -0.17 -9.57
C ALA A 118 15.07 -1.29 -10.43
N TRP A 119 15.12 -2.52 -9.89
CA TRP A 119 14.41 -3.71 -10.38
C TRP A 119 12.94 -3.44 -10.69
N SER A 120 12.28 -2.63 -9.84
CA SER A 120 10.86 -2.28 -9.91
C SER A 120 10.50 -1.46 -11.14
N ALA A 121 11.44 -0.71 -11.73
CA ALA A 121 11.22 0.00 -12.99
C ALA A 121 11.15 -0.97 -14.18
N PHE A 122 11.96 -2.04 -14.16
CA PHE A 122 12.03 -3.02 -15.25
C PHE A 122 10.82 -3.96 -15.31
N VAL A 123 10.13 -4.17 -14.20
CA VAL A 123 8.96 -5.05 -14.12
C VAL A 123 7.63 -4.35 -14.44
N LEU A 124 7.61 -3.02 -14.54
CA LEU A 124 6.39 -2.23 -14.82
C LEU A 124 5.58 -2.75 -16.03
N PRO A 125 6.17 -3.07 -17.20
CA PRO A 125 5.41 -3.59 -18.33
C PRO A 125 4.64 -4.87 -18.01
N TYR A 126 5.15 -5.67 -17.08
CA TYR A 126 4.60 -6.95 -16.65
C TYR A 126 3.63 -6.83 -15.46
N MET A 127 3.42 -5.61 -14.94
CA MET A 127 2.42 -5.27 -13.91
C MET A 127 1.28 -4.42 -14.47
N GLU A 128 0.97 -4.55 -15.77
CA GLU A 128 -0.04 -3.71 -16.45
C GLU A 128 0.27 -2.20 -16.39
N GLN A 129 1.54 -1.82 -16.19
CA GLN A 129 2.03 -0.44 -16.18
C GLN A 129 2.86 -0.10 -17.44
N SER A 130 2.47 -0.67 -18.60
CA SER A 130 3.21 -0.46 -19.87
C SER A 130 3.25 1.01 -20.29
N ALA A 131 2.14 1.75 -20.12
CA ALA A 131 2.08 3.18 -20.46
C ALA A 131 3.01 4.05 -19.60
N LEU A 132 3.27 3.65 -18.35
CA LEU A 132 4.24 4.32 -17.49
C LEU A 132 5.67 3.96 -17.89
N ALA A 133 5.93 2.68 -18.18
CA ALA A 133 7.25 2.22 -18.60
C ALA A 133 7.73 2.87 -19.92
N GLU A 134 6.82 3.14 -20.85
CA GLU A 134 7.12 3.83 -22.12
C GLU A 134 7.53 5.30 -21.95
N GLN A 135 7.19 5.93 -20.81
CA GLN A 135 7.57 7.31 -20.52
C GLN A 135 9.00 7.42 -19.94
N ILE A 136 9.59 6.30 -19.52
CA ILE A 136 10.91 6.28 -18.90
C ILE A 136 11.99 6.13 -19.97
N ASP A 137 12.93 7.07 -20.02
CA ASP A 137 14.16 6.93 -20.80
C ASP A 137 15.25 6.23 -19.97
N PHE A 138 15.42 4.93 -20.21
CA PHE A 138 16.45 4.10 -19.57
C PHE A 138 17.89 4.40 -20.03
N ASN A 139 18.10 5.35 -20.93
CA ASN A 139 19.45 5.84 -21.29
C ASN A 139 19.92 6.98 -20.38
N LEU A 140 18.98 7.66 -19.74
CA LEU A 140 19.24 8.75 -18.81
C LEU A 140 19.18 8.25 -17.36
N PRO A 141 19.78 8.98 -16.42
CA PRO A 141 19.60 8.70 -15.00
C PRO A 141 18.13 8.69 -14.55
N PHE A 142 17.82 7.92 -13.49
CA PHE A 142 16.45 7.83 -12.96
C PHE A 142 15.90 9.18 -12.48
N ASP A 143 16.80 10.05 -11.99
CA ASP A 143 16.56 11.39 -11.45
C ASP A 143 16.71 12.50 -12.51
N ASP A 144 16.86 12.14 -13.79
CA ASP A 144 16.91 13.11 -14.88
C ASP A 144 15.56 13.84 -15.04
N PRO A 145 15.54 15.15 -15.34
CA PRO A 145 14.29 15.88 -15.58
C PRO A 145 13.38 15.26 -16.65
N ALA A 146 13.93 14.53 -17.63
CA ALA A 146 13.14 13.80 -18.63
C ALA A 146 12.30 12.67 -18.00
N ASN A 147 12.77 12.08 -16.91
CA ASN A 147 12.10 10.99 -16.19
C ASN A 147 11.23 11.47 -15.02
N ALA A 148 11.30 12.77 -14.66
CA ALA A 148 10.65 13.29 -13.45
C ALA A 148 9.12 13.09 -13.41
N GLU A 149 8.44 13.24 -14.55
CA GLU A 149 6.98 13.03 -14.63
C GLU A 149 6.61 11.56 -14.36
N ALA A 150 7.30 10.63 -15.05
CA ALA A 150 7.09 9.20 -14.86
C ALA A 150 7.46 8.77 -13.43
N ALA A 151 8.62 9.21 -12.93
CA ALA A 151 9.10 8.92 -11.59
C ALA A 151 8.13 9.41 -10.50
N GLY A 152 7.39 10.49 -10.74
CA GLY A 152 6.37 11.03 -9.83
C GLY A 152 5.05 10.24 -9.77
N GLU A 153 4.82 9.28 -10.66
CA GLU A 153 3.60 8.47 -10.66
C GLU A 153 3.59 7.50 -9.48
N VAL A 154 2.45 7.40 -8.79
CA VAL A 154 2.29 6.52 -7.63
C VAL A 154 1.67 5.21 -8.11
N VAL A 155 2.47 4.15 -8.14
CA VAL A 155 1.99 2.81 -8.52
C VAL A 155 1.31 2.17 -7.29
N PRO A 156 -0.03 1.96 -7.29
CA PRO A 156 -0.73 1.48 -6.10
C PRO A 156 -0.28 0.09 -5.64
N ALA A 157 0.19 -0.74 -6.59
CA ALA A 157 0.75 -2.06 -6.30
C ALA A 157 2.08 -2.00 -5.53
N TYR A 158 2.74 -0.86 -5.46
CA TYR A 158 3.95 -0.66 -4.66
C TYR A 158 3.69 -0.05 -3.29
N VAL A 159 2.45 0.33 -2.97
CA VAL A 159 2.12 1.01 -1.71
C VAL A 159 1.35 0.07 -0.79
N CYS A 160 1.82 -0.06 0.46
CA CYS A 160 1.12 -0.84 1.46
C CYS A 160 0.10 0.04 2.21
N PRO A 161 -1.21 -0.29 2.20
CA PRO A 161 -2.24 0.51 2.88
C PRO A 161 -2.12 0.64 4.40
N SER A 162 -1.26 -0.15 5.06
CA SER A 162 -1.01 0.00 6.50
C SER A 162 0.06 1.04 6.82
N THR A 163 0.89 1.45 5.85
CA THR A 163 1.92 2.47 6.07
C THR A 163 1.28 3.84 6.28
N PRO A 164 1.49 4.50 7.42
CA PRO A 164 0.90 5.81 7.70
C PRO A 164 1.67 6.89 6.92
N ARG A 165 1.25 7.18 5.68
CA ARG A 165 1.85 8.25 4.87
C ARG A 165 0.92 9.44 4.74
N SER A 166 1.46 10.65 4.92
CA SER A 166 0.77 11.91 4.60
C SER A 166 0.84 12.25 3.12
N GLU A 167 1.96 11.93 2.48
CA GLU A 167 2.20 12.16 1.05
C GLU A 167 2.71 10.86 0.41
N PRO A 168 2.21 10.48 -0.78
CA PRO A 168 2.62 9.26 -1.47
C PRO A 168 3.88 9.48 -2.34
N ARG A 169 4.69 10.50 -2.01
CA ARG A 169 5.91 10.86 -2.74
C ARG A 169 7.06 11.17 -1.78
N ILE A 170 8.27 10.82 -2.19
CA ILE A 170 9.52 11.22 -1.55
C ILE A 170 10.38 11.86 -2.63
N ASP A 171 10.85 13.09 -2.38
CA ASP A 171 11.63 13.87 -3.36
C ASP A 171 10.93 13.97 -4.73
N GLU A 172 9.64 14.28 -4.72
CA GLU A 172 8.74 14.37 -5.90
C GLU A 172 8.49 13.06 -6.65
N MET A 173 9.11 11.95 -6.24
CA MET A 173 8.96 10.63 -6.85
C MET A 173 7.98 9.75 -6.10
N GLY A 174 7.28 8.87 -6.80
CA GLY A 174 6.36 7.89 -6.21
C GLY A 174 7.08 6.93 -5.27
N VAL A 175 6.40 6.62 -4.16
CA VAL A 175 6.97 5.74 -3.13
C VAL A 175 6.77 4.26 -3.43
N THR A 176 7.61 3.44 -2.80
CA THR A 176 7.41 2.01 -2.63
C THR A 176 7.46 1.66 -1.13
N ASP A 177 6.70 0.64 -0.76
CA ASP A 177 6.74 -0.08 0.53
C ASP A 177 7.35 -1.48 0.35
N TYR A 178 7.94 -1.76 -0.81
CA TYR A 178 8.57 -3.04 -1.13
C TYR A 178 9.99 -2.83 -1.63
N GLY A 179 10.93 -3.52 -1.01
CA GLY A 179 12.35 -3.49 -1.34
C GLY A 179 12.86 -4.85 -1.79
N GLY A 180 13.86 -4.84 -2.67
CA GLY A 180 14.53 -6.05 -3.14
C GLY A 180 15.56 -6.54 -2.12
N ILE A 181 15.66 -7.87 -1.95
CA ILE A 181 16.63 -8.47 -1.02
C ILE A 181 18.02 -8.52 -1.69
N PHE A 182 18.91 -7.65 -1.21
CA PHE A 182 20.32 -7.61 -1.60
C PHE A 182 21.16 -8.67 -0.88
N GLY A 183 20.70 -9.12 0.29
CA GLY A 183 21.30 -10.20 1.06
C GLY A 183 21.02 -10.08 2.55
N GLU A 184 21.99 -10.49 3.37
CA GLU A 184 21.92 -10.39 4.83
C GLU A 184 23.28 -10.05 5.43
N ARG A 185 23.27 -9.33 6.57
CA ARG A 185 24.43 -9.01 7.42
C ARG A 185 24.27 -9.52 8.86
N ILE A 186 23.48 -10.56 9.06
CA ILE A 186 23.22 -11.18 10.36
C ILE A 186 24.30 -12.20 10.67
N VAL A 187 24.51 -13.16 9.75
CA VAL A 187 25.48 -14.26 9.90
C VAL A 187 26.72 -14.06 9.03
N SER A 188 26.63 -13.25 7.98
CA SER A 188 27.76 -12.94 7.11
C SER A 188 28.00 -11.44 6.93
N THR A 189 29.09 -11.07 6.25
CA THR A 189 29.41 -9.68 5.92
C THR A 189 28.74 -9.20 4.63
N ASN A 190 27.92 -10.03 3.99
CA ASN A 190 27.30 -9.78 2.68
C ASN A 190 28.26 -9.34 1.55
N ASN A 191 29.52 -9.77 1.61
CA ASN A 191 30.53 -9.41 0.60
C ASN A 191 31.29 -10.67 0.12
N PRO A 192 31.00 -11.19 -1.09
CA PRO A 192 30.06 -10.66 -2.10
C PRO A 192 28.58 -10.81 -1.68
N PRO A 193 27.66 -10.02 -2.27
CA PRO A 193 26.26 -10.02 -1.89
C PRO A 193 25.57 -11.35 -2.22
N ARG A 194 24.73 -11.81 -1.31
CA ARG A 194 24.12 -13.15 -1.33
C ARG A 194 22.62 -13.18 -1.62
N GLY A 195 21.94 -12.03 -1.68
CA GLY A 195 20.51 -11.96 -2.01
C GLY A 195 20.22 -12.14 -3.49
N MET A 196 18.94 -12.07 -3.87
CA MET A 196 18.54 -12.26 -5.27
C MET A 196 18.58 -10.95 -6.08
N MET A 197 18.35 -9.81 -5.44
CA MET A 197 18.30 -8.49 -6.06
C MET A 197 19.63 -7.76 -5.85
N ILE A 198 20.64 -8.09 -6.66
CA ILE A 198 22.00 -7.51 -6.56
C ILE A 198 22.29 -6.49 -7.67
N HIS A 199 23.28 -5.63 -7.46
CA HIS A 199 23.67 -4.61 -8.43
C HIS A 199 24.30 -5.22 -9.68
N ASP A 200 23.96 -4.67 -10.85
CA ASP A 200 24.59 -4.90 -12.15
C ASP A 200 24.66 -6.36 -12.62
N ARG A 201 23.90 -7.25 -11.98
CA ARG A 201 23.86 -8.66 -12.31
C ARG A 201 22.45 -9.21 -12.24
N ALA A 202 21.97 -9.66 -13.40
CA ALA A 202 20.75 -10.45 -13.52
C ALA A 202 21.03 -11.89 -13.11
N LEU A 203 20.26 -12.40 -12.15
CA LEU A 203 20.33 -13.78 -11.65
C LEU A 203 19.08 -14.54 -12.08
N GLY A 204 19.15 -15.87 -12.20
CA GLY A 204 18.00 -16.72 -12.55
C GLY A 204 17.64 -17.71 -11.45
N PHE A 205 16.61 -18.53 -11.69
CA PHE A 205 16.24 -19.61 -10.76
C PHE A 205 17.40 -20.57 -10.44
N ARG A 206 18.31 -20.78 -11.40
CA ARG A 206 19.52 -21.62 -11.22
C ARG A 206 20.47 -21.11 -10.12
N ASP A 207 20.38 -19.83 -9.78
CA ASP A 207 21.24 -19.21 -8.78
C ASP A 207 20.64 -19.32 -7.36
N MET A 208 19.39 -19.79 -7.23
CA MET A 208 18.69 -20.08 -5.96
C MET A 208 18.99 -21.52 -5.51
N LEU A 209 20.20 -21.75 -5.01
CA LEU A 209 20.69 -23.08 -4.63
C LEU A 209 19.99 -23.66 -3.41
N ASP A 210 19.43 -22.81 -2.54
CA ASP A 210 18.61 -23.23 -1.39
C ASP A 210 17.14 -23.52 -1.78
N GLY A 211 16.80 -23.31 -3.06
CA GLY A 211 15.49 -23.53 -3.65
C GLY A 211 14.64 -22.26 -3.71
N SER A 212 13.87 -22.10 -4.78
CA SER A 212 13.08 -20.89 -5.02
C SER A 212 11.99 -20.64 -3.97
N SER A 213 11.52 -21.68 -3.29
CA SER A 213 10.56 -21.58 -2.17
C SER A 213 11.19 -21.20 -0.83
N HIS A 214 12.53 -21.13 -0.76
CA HIS A 214 13.29 -20.80 0.45
C HIS A 214 14.18 -19.56 0.28
N THR A 215 14.01 -18.82 -0.82
CA THR A 215 14.74 -17.57 -1.06
C THR A 215 13.74 -16.43 -1.18
N ILE A 216 13.82 -15.47 -0.26
CA ILE A 216 13.06 -14.22 -0.34
C ILE A 216 13.72 -13.32 -1.38
N VAL A 217 12.91 -12.77 -2.27
CA VAL A 217 13.37 -11.91 -3.37
C VAL A 217 12.96 -10.45 -3.16
N VAL A 218 11.75 -10.23 -2.64
CA VAL A 218 11.20 -8.90 -2.31
C VAL A 218 10.50 -9.02 -0.96
N ALA A 219 10.57 -7.99 -0.13
CA ALA A 219 9.83 -7.93 1.11
C ALA A 219 9.33 -6.51 1.40
N GLU A 220 8.43 -6.40 2.36
CA GLU A 220 7.99 -5.09 2.85
C GLU A 220 9.15 -4.31 3.48
N ASP A 221 9.30 -3.08 3.01
CA ASP A 221 10.25 -2.07 3.41
C ASP A 221 9.50 -0.73 3.47
N ALA A 222 8.78 -0.53 4.58
CA ALA A 222 7.94 0.64 4.77
C ALA A 222 8.72 1.84 5.37
N GLU A 223 8.43 3.03 4.86
CA GLU A 223 8.87 4.33 5.41
C GLU A 223 10.40 4.53 5.47
N PHE A 224 11.14 4.05 4.48
CA PHE A 224 12.56 4.38 4.34
C PHE A 224 12.80 5.59 3.41
N PRO A 225 13.80 6.48 3.68
CA PRO A 225 14.06 7.67 2.86
C PRO A 225 14.40 7.39 1.39
N ASP A 226 15.02 6.26 1.09
CA ASP A 226 15.32 5.83 -0.29
C ASP A 226 14.19 4.98 -0.90
N GLY A 227 13.00 4.98 -0.29
CA GLY A 227 11.82 4.21 -0.70
C GLY A 227 11.09 4.79 -1.92
N GLN A 228 11.80 5.25 -2.96
CA GLN A 228 11.22 5.59 -4.25
C GLN A 228 11.21 4.37 -5.16
N TRP A 229 10.11 4.10 -5.87
CA TRP A 229 10.00 2.86 -6.65
C TRP A 229 10.98 2.81 -7.84
N ILE A 230 11.45 3.94 -8.36
CA ILE A 230 12.34 3.98 -9.53
C ILE A 230 13.83 4.00 -9.14
N ASN A 231 14.13 4.43 -7.92
CA ASN A 231 15.49 4.63 -7.41
C ASN A 231 16.14 3.28 -7.06
N GLY A 232 17.29 2.98 -7.67
CA GLY A 232 18.05 1.74 -7.45
C GLY A 232 18.55 1.50 -6.01
N ARG A 233 18.25 2.40 -5.08
CA ARG A 233 18.49 2.22 -3.65
C ARG A 233 17.33 1.53 -2.91
N ASN A 234 16.25 1.15 -3.58
CA ASN A 234 15.15 0.37 -2.99
C ASN A 234 15.52 -1.11 -2.75
N LEU A 235 16.76 -1.35 -2.36
CA LEU A 235 17.34 -2.62 -2.03
C LEU A 235 17.87 -2.53 -0.61
N PHE A 236 17.79 -3.63 0.12
CA PHE A 236 18.36 -3.69 1.46
C PHE A 236 18.93 -5.07 1.74
N ASP A 237 19.86 -5.12 2.68
CA ASP A 237 20.35 -6.36 3.25
C ASP A 237 19.89 -6.49 4.69
N GLN A 238 19.30 -7.65 5.02
CA GLN A 238 18.72 -7.84 6.33
C GLN A 238 19.83 -7.91 7.39
N ALA A 239 19.83 -6.99 8.35
CA ALA A 239 20.83 -6.88 9.41
C ALA A 239 20.24 -6.97 10.82
N PHE A 240 18.98 -6.58 11.01
CA PHE A 240 18.30 -6.57 12.32
C PHE A 240 17.07 -7.48 12.34
N PRO A 241 16.47 -7.77 13.52
CA PRO A 241 15.15 -8.38 13.54
C PRO A 241 14.10 -7.51 12.83
N ILE A 242 13.10 -8.16 12.23
CA ILE A 242 11.96 -7.50 11.58
C ILE A 242 11.36 -6.43 12.50
N ASN A 243 11.09 -5.24 11.96
CA ASN A 243 10.56 -4.07 12.68
C ASN A 243 11.44 -3.55 13.84
N LYS A 244 12.70 -4.00 14.00
CA LYS A 244 13.60 -3.56 15.08
C LYS A 244 14.84 -2.80 14.59
N ALA A 245 14.99 -2.62 13.28
CA ALA A 245 16.09 -1.87 12.70
C ALA A 245 16.09 -0.39 13.17
N PRO A 246 17.26 0.19 13.46
CA PRO A 246 17.38 1.61 13.78
C PRO A 246 17.00 2.49 12.58
N ALA A 247 16.76 3.78 12.82
CA ALA A 247 16.26 4.69 11.77
C ALA A 247 17.22 4.90 10.58
N PHE A 248 18.52 4.64 10.75
CA PHE A 248 19.52 4.79 9.69
C PHE A 248 19.69 3.53 8.83
N GLU A 249 19.12 2.40 9.26
CA GLU A 249 19.30 1.11 8.62
C GLU A 249 18.03 0.72 7.88
N ASN A 250 18.21 0.21 6.67
CA ASN A 250 17.10 -0.32 5.88
C ASN A 250 17.00 -1.83 6.06
N ASP A 251 15.81 -2.32 6.36
CA ASP A 251 15.53 -3.70 6.74
C ASP A 251 14.04 -3.97 6.53
N MET A 252 13.64 -5.25 6.57
CA MET A 252 12.23 -5.64 6.58
C MET A 252 11.44 -4.88 7.65
N ARG A 253 10.51 -4.04 7.20
CA ARG A 253 9.68 -3.19 8.04
C ARG A 253 8.26 -3.08 7.50
N SER A 254 7.29 -3.24 8.39
CA SER A 254 5.87 -3.10 8.08
C SER A 254 5.09 -2.54 9.25
N PHE A 255 3.98 -1.88 8.92
CA PHE A 255 3.00 -1.41 9.89
C PHE A 255 1.91 -2.44 10.20
N HIS A 256 2.02 -3.62 9.59
CA HIS A 256 1.21 -4.76 9.95
C HIS A 256 1.58 -5.28 11.34
N PRO A 257 0.59 -5.54 12.23
CA PRO A 257 0.88 -6.13 13.53
C PRO A 257 1.52 -7.51 13.41
N GLY A 258 2.70 -7.66 14.00
CA GLY A 258 3.35 -8.94 14.26
C GLY A 258 4.31 -9.45 13.18
N GLY A 259 4.58 -8.69 12.11
CA GLY A 259 5.46 -9.18 11.05
C GLY A 259 5.38 -8.40 9.75
N VAL A 260 5.93 -8.98 8.70
CA VAL A 260 6.04 -8.41 7.34
C VAL A 260 5.53 -9.40 6.30
N MET A 261 5.06 -8.89 5.17
CA MET A 261 4.85 -9.72 3.99
C MET A 261 6.14 -9.84 3.18
N VAL A 262 6.39 -11.06 2.69
CA VAL A 262 7.56 -11.39 1.85
C VAL A 262 7.11 -12.12 0.60
N LEU A 263 7.88 -11.98 -0.47
CA LEU A 263 7.74 -12.68 -1.74
C LEU A 263 8.94 -13.60 -1.94
N LEU A 264 8.65 -14.89 -2.10
CA LEU A 264 9.64 -15.92 -2.39
C LEU A 264 9.90 -16.03 -3.89
N GLY A 265 11.04 -16.62 -4.25
CA GLY A 265 11.46 -16.79 -5.65
C GLY A 265 10.47 -17.58 -6.50
N ASP A 266 9.77 -18.55 -5.92
CA ASP A 266 8.72 -19.33 -6.59
C ASP A 266 7.42 -18.54 -6.83
N GLY A 267 7.33 -17.29 -6.36
CA GLY A 267 6.15 -16.43 -6.49
C GLY A 267 5.18 -16.53 -5.30
N ALA A 268 5.46 -17.38 -4.31
CA ALA A 268 4.64 -17.47 -3.11
C ALA A 268 4.83 -16.24 -2.21
N THR A 269 3.72 -15.66 -1.77
CA THR A 269 3.71 -14.58 -0.79
C THR A 269 3.41 -15.13 0.60
N ARG A 270 4.25 -14.85 1.60
CA ARG A 270 4.09 -15.34 2.97
C ARG A 270 4.16 -14.18 3.98
N PHE A 271 3.50 -14.35 5.11
CA PHE A 271 3.66 -13.45 6.25
C PHE A 271 4.71 -14.04 7.19
N VAL A 272 5.78 -13.29 7.45
CA VAL A 272 6.87 -13.68 8.34
C VAL A 272 6.69 -12.96 9.66
N VAL A 273 6.59 -13.73 10.75
CA VAL A 273 6.44 -13.17 12.09
C VAL A 273 7.72 -12.50 12.57
N GLU A 274 7.58 -11.40 13.31
CA GLU A 274 8.75 -10.65 13.80
C GLU A 274 9.58 -11.39 14.86
N GLN A 275 9.04 -12.50 15.41
CA GLN A 275 9.73 -13.37 16.37
C GLN A 275 10.48 -14.55 15.70
N ILE A 276 10.58 -14.56 14.37
CA ILE A 276 11.39 -15.56 13.65
C ILE A 276 12.83 -15.56 14.18
N ASP A 277 13.44 -16.74 14.22
CA ASP A 277 14.86 -16.85 14.54
C ASP A 277 15.71 -16.09 13.50
N LEU A 278 16.70 -15.33 13.99
CA LEU A 278 17.51 -14.45 13.16
C LEU A 278 18.36 -15.23 12.15
N GLU A 279 18.89 -16.40 12.52
CA GLU A 279 19.68 -17.23 11.62
C GLU A 279 18.78 -17.83 10.52
N VAL A 280 17.56 -18.24 10.88
CA VAL A 280 16.57 -18.69 9.89
C VAL A 280 16.20 -17.55 8.94
N LEU A 281 15.90 -16.35 9.45
CA LEU A 281 15.62 -15.19 8.60
C LEU A 281 16.78 -14.86 7.65
N ALA A 282 18.02 -14.90 8.17
CA ALA A 282 19.22 -14.71 7.37
C ALA A 282 19.33 -15.73 6.23
N ALA A 283 19.10 -17.01 6.53
CA ALA A 283 19.14 -18.08 5.54
C ALA A 283 18.20 -17.80 4.36
N TYR A 284 16.96 -17.39 4.64
CA TYR A 284 15.96 -17.05 3.62
C TYR A 284 16.31 -15.79 2.81
N CYS A 285 17.14 -14.89 3.34
CA CYS A 285 17.61 -13.70 2.62
C CYS A 285 18.78 -14.00 1.68
N THR A 286 19.25 -15.25 1.63
CA THR A 286 20.33 -15.68 0.72
C THR A 286 19.82 -16.60 -0.40
N ARG A 287 20.50 -16.55 -1.54
CA ARG A 287 20.29 -17.46 -2.67
C ARG A 287 21.17 -18.71 -2.60
N ASN A 288 22.22 -18.68 -1.77
CA ASN A 288 23.26 -19.70 -1.71
C ASN A 288 23.94 -19.74 -0.33
N GLY A 289 23.17 -20.03 0.72
CA GLY A 289 23.63 -20.21 2.09
C GLY A 289 24.09 -21.64 2.40
N HIS A 290 23.58 -22.67 1.70
CA HIS A 290 23.76 -24.09 2.05
C HIS A 290 23.27 -24.45 3.47
N GLU A 291 22.43 -23.60 4.06
CA GLU A 291 21.92 -23.77 5.41
C GLU A 291 20.65 -24.64 5.40
N GLN A 292 20.45 -25.48 6.42
CA GLN A 292 19.21 -26.23 6.54
C GLN A 292 18.11 -25.29 7.00
N VAL A 293 17.33 -24.82 6.03
CA VAL A 293 16.19 -23.95 6.29
C VAL A 293 15.05 -24.78 6.88
N THR A 294 14.77 -24.60 8.18
CA THR A 294 13.52 -25.10 8.78
C THR A 294 12.37 -24.18 8.38
N GLU A 295 11.24 -24.74 7.91
CA GLU A 295 10.06 -23.95 7.53
C GLU A 295 9.61 -23.01 8.67
N PHE A 296 9.27 -21.78 8.32
CA PHE A 296 8.64 -20.79 9.20
C PHE A 296 7.14 -20.65 8.94
#